data_AF-A0A368DL04-F1
#
_entry.id   AF-A0A368DL04-F1
#
_cell.length_a   1.000
_cell.length_b   1.000
_cell.length_c   1.000
_cell.angle_alpha   90.00
_cell.angle_beta   90.00
_cell.angle_gamma   90.00
#
_symmetry.space_group_name_H-M   'P 1'
#
loop_
_entity.id
_entity.type
_entity.pdbx_description
1 polymer ?
#
loop_
_entity_poly.entity_id
_entity_poly.type
_entity_poly.pdbx_seq_one_letter_code
_entity_poly.pdbx_strand_id
1 'polypeptide(L)'
;MNNQISSIENEQFRHLMDHFWSEDIFRKKTLAQIEKDFALSGILMQRGLIQKCSNQKDLEALIIQSINKKNIDSLLYIVDLKDNVKTKPEKLAFTIITRIAFKVFLRTHFDSK
;
A
#
# COMPACT_ATOMS: atom_id res chain seq x y z
N MET A 1 9.42 13.44 -16.93
CA MET A 1 8.85 12.47 -17.89
C MET A 1 9.38 11.08 -17.52
N ASN A 2 8.54 10.20 -16.96
CA ASN A 2 8.69 8.72 -16.91
C ASN A 2 7.56 8.01 -16.10
N ASN A 3 6.38 8.64 -15.94
CA ASN A 3 5.33 8.15 -15.04
C ASN A 3 4.36 7.14 -15.69
N GLN A 4 4.48 6.84 -16.98
CA GLN A 4 3.72 5.76 -17.62
C GLN A 4 4.29 4.38 -17.22
N ILE A 5 5.60 4.28 -17.01
CA ILE A 5 6.28 3.03 -16.63
C ILE A 5 5.80 2.58 -15.24
N SER A 6 5.80 3.48 -14.26
CA SER A 6 5.30 3.21 -12.89
C SER A 6 3.84 2.74 -12.85
N SER A 7 2.99 3.21 -13.78
CA SER A 7 1.59 2.77 -13.87
C SER A 7 1.47 1.34 -14.42
N ILE A 8 2.25 1.00 -15.44
CA ILE A 8 2.25 -0.34 -16.07
C ILE A 8 2.87 -1.37 -15.11
N GLU A 9 3.98 -1.04 -14.45
CA GLU A 9 4.63 -1.92 -13.46
C GLU A 9 3.73 -2.20 -12.25
N ASN A 10 3.01 -1.19 -11.75
CA ASN A 10 2.02 -1.40 -10.68
C ASN A 10 0.89 -2.32 -11.15
N GLU A 11 0.41 -2.21 -12.39
CA GLU A 11 -0.64 -3.09 -12.92
C GLU A 11 -0.16 -4.54 -13.10
N GLN A 12 1.05 -4.75 -13.64
CA GLN A 12 1.66 -6.07 -13.72
C GLN A 12 1.90 -6.68 -12.34
N PHE A 13 2.36 -5.86 -11.38
CA PHE A 13 2.56 -6.29 -10.01
C PHE A 13 1.25 -6.65 -9.30
N ARG A 14 0.11 -6.02 -9.61
CA ARG A 14 -1.19 -6.42 -9.02
C ARG A 14 -1.47 -7.91 -9.19
N HIS A 15 -1.14 -8.48 -10.36
CA HIS A 15 -1.34 -9.90 -10.62
C HIS A 15 -0.33 -10.80 -9.88
N LEU A 16 0.84 -10.27 -9.55
CA LEU A 16 1.89 -10.99 -8.80
C LEU A 16 1.73 -10.82 -7.29
N MET A 17 1.06 -9.76 -6.83
CA MET A 17 0.93 -9.41 -5.43
C MET A 17 0.29 -10.56 -4.64
N ASP A 18 -0.74 -11.21 -5.18
CA ASP A 18 -1.41 -12.33 -4.53
C ASP A 18 -0.45 -13.50 -4.25
N HIS A 19 0.48 -13.76 -5.18
CA HIS A 19 1.51 -14.79 -5.00
C HIS A 19 2.45 -14.42 -3.84
N PHE A 20 3.00 -13.21 -3.85
CA PHE A 20 3.92 -12.74 -2.80
C PHE A 20 3.23 -12.53 -1.45
N TRP A 21 1.93 -12.24 -1.42
CA TRP A 21 1.18 -12.03 -0.17
C TRP A 21 1.13 -13.28 0.71
N SER A 22 1.27 -14.46 0.10
CA SER A 22 1.38 -15.74 0.82
C SER A 22 2.72 -15.91 1.53
N GLU A 23 3.76 -15.17 1.13
CA GLU A 23 5.08 -15.21 1.76
C GLU A 23 5.08 -14.39 3.05
N ASP A 24 5.28 -15.05 4.19
CA ASP A 24 5.14 -14.43 5.50
C ASP A 24 6.10 -13.24 5.71
N ILE A 25 7.33 -13.32 5.18
CA ILE A 25 8.32 -12.24 5.26
C ILE A 25 7.86 -11.02 4.44
N PHE A 26 7.42 -11.25 3.20
CA PHE A 26 6.94 -10.18 2.33
C PHE A 26 5.71 -9.49 2.93
N ARG A 27 4.75 -10.29 3.39
CA ARG A 27 3.54 -9.78 4.06
C ARG A 27 3.88 -8.97 5.29
N LYS A 28 4.72 -9.47 6.20
CA LYS A 28 5.14 -8.74 7.41
C LYS A 28 5.83 -7.41 7.09
N LYS A 29 6.75 -7.40 6.12
CA LYS A 29 7.40 -6.17 5.66
C LYS A 29 6.41 -5.17 5.07
N THR A 30 5.43 -5.65 4.30
CA THR A 30 4.38 -4.82 3.71
C THR A 30 3.49 -4.20 4.78
N LEU A 31 3.03 -4.99 5.76
CA LEU A 31 2.23 -4.48 6.88
C LEU A 31 3.00 -3.44 7.72
N ALA A 32 4.30 -3.66 7.95
CA ALA A 32 5.14 -2.69 8.66
C ALA A 32 5.35 -1.39 7.85
N GLN A 33 5.47 -1.49 6.53
CA GLN A 33 5.58 -0.31 5.67
C GLN A 33 4.25 0.47 5.62
N ILE A 34 3.10 -0.23 5.61
CA ILE A 34 1.78 0.40 5.76
C ILE A 34 1.71 1.18 7.06
N GLU A 35 2.04 0.56 8.21
CA GLU A 35 2.05 1.23 9.51
C GLU A 35 2.91 2.50 9.50
N LYS A 36 4.11 2.42 8.91
CA LYS A 36 5.03 3.55 8.79
C LYS A 36 4.48 4.68 7.92
N ASP A 37 4.02 4.37 6.71
CA ASP A 37 3.53 5.37 5.76
C ASP A 37 2.27 6.05 6.28
N PHE A 38 1.41 5.29 6.95
CA PHE A 38 0.20 5.82 7.58
C PHE A 38 0.54 6.74 8.76
N ALA A 39 1.46 6.34 9.65
CA ALA A 39 1.91 7.19 10.74
C ALA A 39 2.50 8.53 10.24
N LEU A 40 3.30 8.49 9.16
CA LEU A 40 3.86 9.69 8.53
C LEU A 40 2.79 10.61 7.93
N SER A 41 1.64 10.06 7.52
CA SER A 41 0.49 10.84 7.04
C SER A 41 -0.45 11.31 8.16
N GLY A 42 -0.11 11.07 9.43
CA GLY A 42 -0.95 11.41 10.59
C GLY A 42 -2.08 10.39 10.85
N ILE A 43 -1.96 9.17 10.34
CA ILE A 43 -2.91 8.08 10.56
C ILE A 43 -2.29 7.07 11.54
N LEU A 44 -2.79 7.06 12.77
CA LEU A 44 -2.35 6.10 13.79
C LEU A 44 -3.14 4.81 13.65
N MET A 45 -2.54 3.81 13.01
CA MET A 45 -3.11 2.47 12.95
C MET A 45 -2.62 1.62 14.12
N GLN A 46 -3.54 0.93 14.79
CA GLN A 46 -3.16 0.01 15.86
C GLN A 46 -2.47 -1.22 15.24
N ARG A 47 -1.19 -1.42 15.55
CA ARG A 47 -0.38 -2.54 15.05
C ARG A 47 -1.07 -3.91 15.21
N GLY A 48 -1.72 -4.12 16.36
CA GLY A 48 -2.46 -5.35 16.63
C GLY A 48 -3.69 -5.58 15.73
N LEU A 49 -4.29 -4.52 15.17
CA LEU A 49 -5.39 -4.66 14.20
C LEU A 49 -4.86 -5.02 12.81
N ILE A 50 -3.78 -4.36 12.38
CA ILE A 50 -3.13 -4.62 11.08
C ILE A 50 -2.69 -6.08 10.99
N GLN A 51 -2.04 -6.59 12.05
CA GLN A 51 -1.52 -7.96 12.08
C GLN A 51 -2.62 -9.02 12.12
N LYS A 52 -3.84 -8.65 12.51
CA LYS A 52 -5.01 -9.54 12.50
C LYS A 52 -5.71 -9.59 11.14
N CYS A 53 -5.40 -8.70 10.21
CA CYS A 53 -5.92 -8.77 8.84
C CYS A 53 -5.36 -10.00 8.13
N SER A 54 -6.15 -11.08 8.17
CA SER A 54 -5.79 -12.40 7.63
C SER A 54 -5.79 -12.45 6.10
N ASN A 55 -6.54 -11.54 5.47
CA ASN A 55 -6.70 -11.43 4.04
C ASN A 55 -6.70 -9.96 3.59
N GLN A 56 -6.58 -9.75 2.29
CA GLN A 56 -6.48 -8.42 1.71
C GLN A 56 -7.76 -7.58 1.92
N LYS A 57 -8.95 -8.19 1.89
CA LYS A 57 -10.22 -7.47 2.05
C LYS A 57 -10.36 -6.84 3.44
N ASP A 58 -9.96 -7.57 4.48
CA ASP A 58 -9.96 -7.05 5.85
C ASP A 58 -9.03 -5.84 5.98
N LEU A 59 -7.86 -5.90 5.32
CA LEU A 59 -6.90 -4.80 5.31
C LEU A 59 -7.42 -3.60 4.52
N GLU A 60 -8.06 -3.83 3.37
CA GLU A 60 -8.69 -2.77 2.59
C GLU A 60 -9.77 -2.04 3.40
N ALA A 61 -10.64 -2.78 4.09
CA ALA A 61 -11.67 -2.21 4.94
C ALA A 61 -11.08 -1.36 6.07
N LEU A 62 -10.04 -1.86 6.75
CA LEU A 62 -9.33 -1.11 7.80
C LEU A 62 -8.73 0.19 7.25
N ILE A 63 -8.10 0.14 6.07
CA ILE A 63 -7.49 1.31 5.44
C ILE A 63 -8.55 2.35 5.06
N ILE A 64 -9.66 1.94 4.45
CA ILE A 64 -10.75 2.85 4.07
C ILE A 64 -11.27 3.60 5.29
N GLN A 65 -11.46 2.89 6.41
CA GLN A 65 -11.94 3.51 7.66
C GLN A 65 -10.93 4.47 8.30
N SER A 66 -9.65 4.31 7.99
CA SER A 66 -8.56 5.10 8.58
C SER A 66 -8.26 6.39 7.80
N ILE A 67 -8.61 6.43 6.51
CA ILE A 67 -8.35 7.57 5.63
C ILE A 67 -9.49 8.59 5.73
N ASN A 68 -9.15 9.88 5.78
CA ASN A 68 -10.10 10.97 5.75
C ASN A 68 -9.53 12.18 4.98
N LYS A 69 -10.34 13.22 4.82
CA LYS A 69 -9.98 14.43 4.06
C LYS A 69 -8.72 15.16 4.59
N LYS A 70 -8.35 14.97 5.86
CA LYS A 70 -7.19 15.64 6.46
C LYS A 70 -5.87 14.94 6.15
N ASN A 71 -5.90 13.62 5.92
CA ASN A 71 -4.69 12.80 5.80
C ASN A 71 -4.47 12.21 4.40
N ILE A 72 -5.52 12.10 3.58
CA ILE A 72 -5.45 11.41 2.29
C ILE A 72 -4.39 12.01 1.35
N ASP A 73 -4.28 13.34 1.29
CA ASP A 73 -3.32 14.02 0.41
C ASP A 73 -1.87 13.72 0.82
N SER A 74 -1.61 13.76 2.13
CA SER A 74 -0.31 13.42 2.70
C SER A 74 0.03 11.95 2.48
N LEU A 75 -0.96 11.05 2.67
CA LEU A 75 -0.78 9.63 2.44
C LEU A 75 -0.42 9.36 0.97
N LEU A 76 -1.17 9.89 0.01
CA LEU A 76 -0.90 9.71 -1.41
C LEU A 76 0.49 10.22 -1.80
N TYR A 77 0.91 11.37 -1.26
CA TYR A 77 2.27 11.88 -1.46
C TYR A 77 3.34 10.89 -0.94
N ILE A 78 3.19 10.39 0.30
CA ILE A 78 4.13 9.44 0.92
C ILE A 78 4.21 8.12 0.12
N VAL A 79 3.06 7.59 -0.28
CA VAL A 79 3.01 6.33 -1.04
C VAL A 79 3.32 6.53 -2.53
N ASP A 80 3.62 7.75 -2.97
CA ASP A 80 3.92 8.10 -4.36
C ASP A 80 2.77 7.69 -5.31
N LEU A 81 1.56 8.19 -4.98
CA LEU A 81 0.35 8.09 -5.78
C LEU A 81 -0.16 9.49 -6.14
N LYS A 82 -0.84 9.58 -7.28
CA LYS A 82 -1.44 10.81 -7.78
C LYS A 82 -2.85 11.04 -7.21
N ASP A 83 -3.27 12.29 -7.20
CA ASP A 83 -4.60 12.69 -6.71
C ASP A 83 -5.77 12.09 -7.49
N ASN A 84 -5.56 11.71 -8.75
CA ASN A 84 -6.60 11.06 -9.56
C ASN A 84 -7.02 9.68 -9.01
N VAL A 85 -6.28 9.09 -8.07
CA VAL A 85 -6.70 7.87 -7.38
C VAL A 85 -7.93 8.15 -6.48
N LYS A 86 -8.11 9.38 -5.99
CA LYS A 86 -9.26 9.77 -5.16
C LYS A 86 -10.59 9.69 -5.89
N THR A 87 -10.60 9.75 -7.23
CA THR A 87 -11.82 9.71 -8.03
C THR A 87 -12.38 8.30 -8.21
N LYS A 88 -11.66 7.27 -7.75
CA LYS A 88 -12.07 5.86 -7.75
C LYS A 88 -12.05 5.30 -6.32
N PRO A 89 -12.93 5.79 -5.43
CA PRO A 89 -12.91 5.45 -4.01
C PRO A 89 -13.01 3.94 -3.77
N GLU A 90 -13.70 3.21 -4.65
CA GLU A 90 -13.86 1.75 -4.58
C GLU A 90 -12.55 0.97 -4.79
N LYS A 91 -11.49 1.61 -5.30
CA LYS A 91 -10.17 1.01 -5.50
C LYS A 91 -9.06 1.72 -4.75
N LEU A 92 -9.37 2.71 -3.92
CA LEU A 92 -8.39 3.55 -3.25
C LEU A 92 -7.49 2.72 -2.33
N ALA A 93 -8.08 1.97 -1.40
CA ALA A 93 -7.31 1.17 -0.45
C ALA A 93 -6.48 0.10 -1.14
N PHE A 94 -7.07 -0.66 -2.06
CA PHE A 94 -6.33 -1.64 -2.84
C PHE A 94 -5.14 -1.01 -3.59
N THR A 95 -5.32 0.16 -4.20
CA THR A 95 -4.24 0.86 -4.92
C THR A 95 -3.13 1.33 -3.99
N ILE A 96 -3.47 1.81 -2.79
CA ILE A 96 -2.49 2.17 -1.75
C ILE A 96 -1.70 0.93 -1.30
N ILE A 97 -2.39 -0.16 -0.95
CA ILE A 97 -1.74 -1.42 -0.52
C ILE A 97 -0.81 -1.92 -1.63
N THR A 98 -1.31 -1.99 -2.88
CA THR A 98 -0.54 -2.44 -4.03
C THR A 98 0.74 -1.62 -4.19
N ARG A 99 0.63 -0.29 -4.10
CA ARG A 99 1.79 0.59 -4.29
C ARG A 99 2.82 0.41 -3.19
N ILE A 100 2.39 0.25 -1.94
CA ILE A 100 3.29 -0.02 -0.81
C ILE A 100 3.96 -1.39 -0.97
N ALA A 101 3.18 -2.42 -1.29
CA ALA A 101 3.66 -3.78 -1.54
C ALA A 101 4.71 -3.79 -2.67
N PHE A 102 4.48 -3.05 -3.76
CA PHE A 102 5.44 -2.92 -4.84
C PHE A 102 6.75 -2.27 -4.40
N LYS A 103 6.71 -1.20 -3.59
CA LYS A 103 7.92 -0.60 -3.01
C LYS A 103 8.70 -1.60 -2.15
N VAL A 104 8.00 -2.41 -1.35
CA VAL A 104 8.61 -3.46 -0.52
C VAL A 104 9.22 -4.57 -1.38
N PHE A 105 8.54 -4.96 -2.46
CA PHE A 105 9.01 -5.93 -3.44
C PHE A 105 10.33 -5.45 -4.06
N LEU A 106 10.37 -4.22 -4.58
CA LEU A 106 11.58 -3.65 -5.15
C LEU A 106 12.75 -3.65 -4.16
N ARG A 107 12.53 -3.20 -2.92
CA ARG A 107 13.57 -3.22 -1.87
C ARG A 107 14.04 -4.62 -1.49
N THR A 108 13.14 -5.60 -1.53
CA THR A 108 13.49 -6.98 -1.12
C THR A 108 14.27 -7.70 -2.22
N HIS A 109 13.97 -7.45 -3.49
CA HIS A 109 14.54 -8.19 -4.62
C HIS A 109 15.62 -7.43 -5.40
N PHE A 110 15.67 -6.11 -5.30
CA PHE A 110 16.55 -5.27 -6.13
C PHE A 110 17.50 -4.35 -5.34
N ASP A 111 17.23 -4.03 -4.06
CA ASP A 111 18.15 -3.22 -3.22
C ASP A 111 19.30 -4.05 -2.60
N SER A 112 19.49 -5.31 -3.01
CA SER A 112 20.59 -6.17 -2.54
C SER A 112 21.93 -5.92 -3.28
N LYS A 113 22.27 -4.67 -3.61
CA LYS A 113 23.57 -4.29 -4.19
C LYS A 113 24.20 -3.11 -3.45
#